data_AF-A0A7X6QYK2-F1
#
_entry.id   AF-A0A7X6QYK2-F1
#
_cell.length_a   1.000
_cell.length_b   1.000
_cell.length_c   1.000
_cell.angle_alpha   90.00
_cell.angle_beta   90.00
_cell.angle_gamma   90.00
#
_symmetry.space_group_name_H-M   'P 1'
#
loop_
_entity.id
_entity.type
_entity.pdbx_description
1 polymer ?
#
loop_
_entity_poly.entity_id
_entity_poly.type
_entity_poly.pdbx_seq_one_letter_code
_entity_poly.pdbx_strand_id
1 'polypeptide(L)'
;MSDLTEFLLARIAEDEYEAHQALGLLGIESEWHTVGALRGRGLTRADAEHVHRWSSRRVLAECGAKRRIVATITEHERIGYDYAGPILELLALPYADHPDYREEWRA
;
A
#
# COMPACT_ATOMS: atom_id res chain seq x y z
N MET A 1 8.35 -3.11 19.30
CA MET A 1 7.64 -2.41 18.22
C MET A 1 6.31 -1.95 18.78
N SER A 2 5.81 -0.79 18.40
CA SER A 2 4.48 -0.34 18.82
C SER A 2 3.39 -1.09 18.03
N ASP A 3 2.19 -1.21 18.62
CA ASP A 3 1.03 -1.83 17.96
C ASP A 3 0.74 -1.20 16.58
N LEU A 4 0.91 0.12 16.47
CA LEU A 4 0.74 0.86 15.21
C LEU A 4 1.78 0.48 14.15
N THR A 5 3.05 0.30 14.54
CA THR A 5 4.09 -0.19 13.62
C THR A 5 3.78 -1.60 13.11
N GLU A 6 3.31 -2.49 13.99
CA GLU A 6 2.94 -3.86 13.60
C GLU A 6 1.76 -3.86 12.63
N PHE A 7 0.73 -3.06 12.91
CA PHE A 7 -0.40 -2.85 12.01
C PHE A 7 0.04 -2.34 10.63
N LEU A 8 0.88 -1.31 10.58
CA LEU A 8 1.37 -0.75 9.32
C LEU A 8 2.15 -1.78 8.50
N LEU A 9 3.05 -2.54 9.13
CA LEU A 9 3.82 -3.57 8.43
C LEU A 9 2.93 -4.68 7.89
N ALA A 10 1.90 -5.09 8.65
CA ALA A 10 0.93 -6.09 8.20
C ALA A 10 0.13 -5.60 6.97
N ARG A 11 -0.39 -4.37 7.01
CA ARG A 11 -1.16 -3.79 5.89
C ARG A 11 -0.31 -3.56 4.65
N ILE A 12 0.94 -3.13 4.81
CA ILE A 12 1.87 -3.00 3.68
C ILE A 12 2.19 -4.37 3.07
N ALA A 13 2.33 -5.42 3.89
CA ALA A 13 2.56 -6.78 3.38
C ALA A 13 1.34 -7.34 2.64
N GLU A 14 0.13 -7.00 3.09
CA GLU A 14 -1.13 -7.34 2.42
C GLU A 14 -1.24 -6.66 1.04
N ASP A 15 -1.01 -5.35 0.97
CA ASP A 15 -0.97 -4.60 -0.29
C ASP A 15 0.08 -5.18 -1.26
N GLU A 16 1.24 -5.56 -0.75
CA GLU A 16 2.32 -6.18 -1.52
C GLU A 16 1.92 -7.56 -2.06
N TYR A 17 1.26 -8.38 -1.23
CA TYR A 17 0.73 -9.67 -1.64
C TYR A 17 -0.31 -9.53 -2.76
N GLU A 18 -1.29 -8.64 -2.60
CA GLU A 18 -2.32 -8.39 -3.60
C GLU A 18 -1.73 -7.86 -4.92
N ALA A 19 -0.76 -6.95 -4.84
CA ALA A 19 -0.06 -6.45 -6.03
C ALA A 19 0.73 -7.56 -6.76
N HIS A 20 1.36 -8.47 -6.02
CA HIS A 20 2.02 -9.65 -6.60
C HIS A 20 1.02 -10.63 -7.23
N GLN A 21 -0.11 -10.90 -6.57
CA GLN A 21 -1.17 -11.75 -7.13
C GLN A 21 -1.72 -11.15 -8.41
N ALA A 22 -1.95 -9.83 -8.46
CA ALA A 22 -2.42 -9.14 -9.65
C ALA A 22 -1.44 -9.30 -10.83
N LEU A 23 -0.12 -9.18 -10.60
CA LEU A 23 0.89 -9.43 -11.63
C LEU A 23 0.91 -10.91 -12.09
N GLY A 24 0.77 -11.85 -11.14
CA GLY A 24 0.79 -13.29 -11.41
C GLY A 24 -0.44 -13.82 -12.15
N LEU A 25 -1.64 -13.39 -11.77
CA LEU A 25 -2.93 -13.78 -12.38
C LEU A 25 -3.03 -13.36 -13.84
N LEU A 26 -2.32 -12.32 -14.22
CA LEU A 26 -2.35 -11.80 -15.56
C LEU A 26 -1.37 -12.54 -16.50
N GLY A 27 -0.35 -13.25 -15.98
CA GLY A 27 0.69 -13.87 -16.82
C GLY A 27 1.46 -12.84 -17.66
N ILE A 28 1.53 -11.60 -17.16
CA ILE A 28 1.90 -10.42 -17.93
C ILE A 28 3.37 -10.06 -17.69
N GLU A 29 4.18 -10.11 -18.76
CA GLU A 29 5.52 -9.49 -18.79
C GLU A 29 5.45 -7.94 -18.83
N SER A 30 4.30 -7.36 -19.20
CA SER A 30 4.10 -5.90 -19.34
C SER A 30 2.66 -5.44 -19.07
N GLU A 31 2.46 -4.66 -17.98
CA GLU A 31 1.18 -4.09 -17.49
C GLU A 31 0.37 -3.31 -18.55
N TRP A 32 0.95 -3.04 -19.71
CA TRP A 32 0.32 -2.37 -20.85
C TRP A 32 -0.64 -3.27 -21.64
N HIS A 33 -0.45 -4.59 -21.61
CA HIS A 33 -1.34 -5.54 -22.31
C HIS A 33 -2.68 -5.75 -21.59
N THR A 34 -2.75 -5.39 -20.31
CA THR A 34 -3.93 -5.57 -19.45
C THR A 34 -5.10 -4.71 -19.90
N VAL A 35 -4.87 -3.44 -20.25
CA VAL A 35 -5.93 -2.51 -20.67
C VAL A 35 -6.64 -2.99 -21.94
N GLY A 36 -5.89 -3.59 -22.88
CA GLY A 36 -6.45 -4.19 -24.10
C GLY A 36 -7.27 -5.44 -23.82
N ALA A 37 -6.75 -6.35 -22.99
CA ALA A 37 -7.43 -7.60 -22.60
C ALA A 37 -8.69 -7.35 -21.74
N LEU A 38 -8.67 -6.30 -20.92
CA LEU A 38 -9.75 -5.94 -19.99
C LEU A 38 -10.96 -5.30 -20.67
N ARG A 39 -10.80 -4.61 -21.81
CA ARG A 39 -11.94 -4.12 -22.61
C ARG A 39 -12.87 -5.25 -23.06
N GLY A 40 -12.32 -6.45 -23.29
CA GLY A 40 -13.11 -7.66 -23.59
C GLY A 40 -13.98 -8.16 -22.44
N ARG A 41 -13.81 -7.63 -21.22
CA ARG A 41 -14.59 -7.96 -20.02
C ARG A 41 -15.58 -6.86 -19.60
N GLY A 42 -15.89 -5.91 -20.49
CA GLY A 42 -16.85 -4.83 -20.22
C GLY A 42 -16.31 -3.66 -19.40
N LEU A 43 -14.98 -3.57 -19.22
CA LEU A 43 -14.35 -2.45 -18.52
C LEU A 43 -14.33 -1.20 -19.41
N THR A 44 -14.62 -0.06 -18.80
CA THR A 44 -14.63 1.24 -19.45
C THR A 44 -13.21 1.75 -19.69
N ARG A 45 -13.08 2.81 -20.50
CA ARG A 45 -11.82 3.54 -20.63
C ARG A 45 -11.34 4.10 -19.29
N ALA A 46 -12.26 4.55 -18.43
CA ALA A 46 -11.92 5.09 -17.11
C ALA A 46 -11.31 4.02 -16.21
N ASP A 47 -11.84 2.79 -16.24
CA ASP A 47 -11.30 1.67 -15.46
C ASP A 47 -9.88 1.31 -15.90
N ALA A 48 -9.65 1.29 -17.22
CA ALA A 48 -8.33 1.08 -17.79
C ALA A 48 -7.32 2.16 -17.40
N GLU A 49 -7.72 3.44 -17.44
CA GLU A 49 -6.88 4.56 -17.01
C GLU A 49 -6.60 4.50 -15.50
N HIS A 50 -7.56 4.05 -14.69
CA HIS A 50 -7.38 3.82 -13.26
C HIS A 50 -6.36 2.72 -12.99
N VAL A 51 -6.51 1.53 -13.61
CA VAL A 51 -5.54 0.42 -13.49
C VAL A 51 -4.14 0.84 -13.93
N HIS A 52 -4.04 1.65 -14.99
CA HIS A 52 -2.75 2.16 -15.45
C HIS A 52 -2.10 3.12 -14.43
N ARG A 53 -2.87 4.03 -13.85
CA ARG A 53 -2.38 4.98 -12.83
C ARG A 53 -2.00 4.29 -11.51
N TRP A 54 -2.70 3.21 -11.17
CA TRP A 54 -2.52 2.40 -9.97
C TRP A 54 -1.93 1.04 -10.32
N SER A 55 -0.90 1.03 -11.16
CA SER A 55 -0.30 -0.21 -11.61
C SER A 55 0.31 -0.97 -10.44
N SER A 56 0.23 -2.31 -10.47
CA SER A 56 0.76 -3.16 -9.40
C SER A 56 2.25 -2.91 -9.15
N ARG A 57 3.03 -2.62 -10.19
CA ARG A 57 4.45 -2.20 -10.04
C ARG A 57 4.61 -0.93 -9.23
N ARG A 58 3.74 0.07 -9.43
CA ARG A 58 3.75 1.29 -8.62
C ARG A 58 3.39 0.96 -7.16
N VAL A 59 2.37 0.14 -6.93
CA VAL A 59 1.97 -0.31 -5.58
C VAL A 59 3.14 -1.01 -4.87
N LEU A 60 3.85 -1.92 -5.55
CA LEU A 60 5.04 -2.59 -5.00
C LEU A 60 6.16 -1.60 -4.64
N ALA A 61 6.42 -0.61 -5.50
CA ALA A 61 7.40 0.44 -5.21
C ALA A 61 6.98 1.29 -4.00
N GLU A 62 5.69 1.60 -3.87
CA GLU A 62 5.14 2.31 -2.72
C GLU A 62 5.21 1.47 -1.44
N CYS A 63 4.93 0.16 -1.49
CA CYS A 63 5.09 -0.75 -0.35
C CYS A 63 6.55 -0.77 0.14
N GLY A 64 7.50 -0.87 -0.80
CA GLY A 64 8.93 -0.78 -0.48
C GLY A 64 9.32 0.57 0.15
N ALA A 65 8.76 1.69 -0.34
CA ALA A 65 8.98 3.00 0.25
C ALA A 65 8.37 3.11 1.66
N LYS A 66 7.11 2.71 1.84
CA LYS A 66 6.42 2.72 3.13
C LYS A 66 7.15 1.87 4.17
N ARG A 67 7.61 0.66 3.82
CA ARG A 67 8.43 -0.20 4.72
C ARG A 67 9.69 0.51 5.21
N ARG A 68 10.39 1.23 4.32
CA ARG A 68 11.59 2.00 4.69
C ARG A 68 11.25 3.17 5.60
N ILE A 69 10.16 3.90 5.33
CA ILE A 69 9.71 4.99 6.20
C ILE A 69 9.36 4.46 7.58
N VAL A 70 8.56 3.39 7.68
CA VAL A 70 8.18 2.76 8.97
C VAL A 70 9.43 2.33 9.74
N ALA A 71 10.41 1.71 9.08
CA ALA A 71 11.66 1.31 9.73
C ALA A 71 12.46 2.52 10.26
N THR A 72 12.61 3.58 9.46
CA THR A 72 13.29 4.81 9.87
C THR A 72 12.58 5.49 11.03
N ILE A 73 11.27 5.64 10.96
CA ILE A 73 10.49 6.35 11.97
C ILE A 73 10.36 5.55 13.26
N THR A 74 10.26 4.23 13.19
CA THR A 74 10.28 3.37 14.40
C THR A 74 11.61 3.51 15.15
N GLU A 75 12.72 3.65 14.43
CA GLU A 75 14.02 3.92 15.07
C GLU A 75 14.04 5.32 15.71
N HIS A 76 13.43 6.31 15.07
CA HIS A 76 13.33 7.66 15.63
C HIS A 76 12.42 7.69 16.87
N GLU A 77 11.33 6.94 16.88
CA GLU A 77 10.46 6.74 18.04
C GLU A 77 11.26 6.13 19.21
N ARG A 78 12.08 5.10 18.92
CA ARG A 78 12.95 4.45 19.92
C ARG A 78 13.97 5.40 20.54
N ILE A 79 14.47 6.37 19.76
CA ILE A 79 15.43 7.39 20.21
C ILE A 79 14.73 8.58 20.90
N GLY A 80 13.40 8.68 20.80
CA GLY A 80 12.59 9.69 21.47
C GLY A 80 12.34 10.96 20.66
N TYR A 81 12.27 10.87 19.32
CA TYR A 81 11.88 12.00 18.48
C TYR A 81 10.36 12.20 18.45
N ASP A 82 9.91 13.40 18.82
CA ASP A 82 8.51 13.78 19.00
C ASP A 82 7.65 13.69 17.73
N TYR A 83 8.28 13.73 16.55
CA TYR A 83 7.58 13.64 15.26
C TYR A 83 7.29 12.21 14.81
N ALA A 84 7.80 11.19 15.51
CA ALA A 84 7.70 9.82 15.05
C ALA A 84 6.25 9.29 15.08
N GLY A 85 5.55 9.50 16.19
CA GLY A 85 4.14 9.12 16.35
C GLY A 85 3.24 9.69 15.25
N PRO A 86 3.21 11.02 15.06
CA PRO A 86 2.39 11.64 14.01
C PRO A 86 2.66 11.11 12.60
N ILE A 87 3.90 10.75 12.27
CA ILE A 87 4.21 10.20 10.95
C ILE A 87 3.64 8.77 10.80
N LEU A 88 3.71 7.95 11.84
CA LEU A 88 3.10 6.62 11.83
C LEU A 88 1.57 6.71 11.72
N GLU A 89 0.94 7.64 12.44
CA GLU A 89 -0.51 7.89 12.37
C GLU A 89 -0.94 8.32 10.95
N LEU A 90 -0.19 9.25 10.33
CA LEU A 90 -0.44 9.67 8.94
C LEU A 90 -0.31 8.52 7.93
N LEU A 91 0.66 7.61 8.14
CA LEU A 91 0.80 6.42 7.30
C LEU A 91 -0.34 5.42 7.47
N ALA A 92 -1.09 5.48 8.57
CA ALA A 92 -2.18 4.58 8.86
C ALA A 92 -3.52 5.04 8.25
N LEU A 93 -3.64 6.33 7.88
CA LEU A 93 -4.86 6.90 7.30
C LEU A 93 -5.44 6.12 6.09
N PRO A 94 -4.64 5.59 5.15
CA PRO A 94 -5.17 4.79 4.04
C PRO A 94 -5.91 3.51 4.48
N TYR A 95 -5.67 3.06 5.71
CA TYR A 95 -6.25 1.84 6.27
C TYR A 95 -7.34 2.14 7.31
N ALA A 96 -7.89 3.35 7.36
CA ALA A 96 -8.88 3.77 8.34
C ALA A 96 -10.18 2.93 8.32
N ASP A 97 -10.53 2.35 7.16
CA ASP A 97 -11.68 1.46 6.99
C ASP A 97 -11.37 -0.02 7.31
N HIS A 98 -10.13 -0.34 7.70
CA HIS A 98 -9.73 -1.70 8.03
C HIS A 98 -10.30 -2.12 9.41
N PRO A 99 -10.83 -3.33 9.59
CA PRO A 99 -11.45 -3.77 10.85
C PRO A 99 -10.50 -3.73 12.06
N ASP A 100 -9.21 -4.00 11.84
CA ASP A 100 -8.17 -3.93 12.88
C ASP A 100 -7.67 -2.50 13.15
N TYR A 101 -8.11 -1.50 12.39
CA TYR A 101 -7.73 -0.10 12.61
C TYR A 101 -8.33 0.40 13.92
N ARG A 102 -7.51 1.07 14.75
CA ARG A 102 -7.97 1.68 15.99
C ARG A 102 -8.11 3.18 15.80
N GLU A 103 -9.24 3.73 16.25
CA GLU A 103 -9.52 5.19 16.16
C GLU A 103 -8.48 6.05 16.90
N GLU A 104 -7.78 5.49 17.89
CA GLU A 104 -6.66 6.17 18.58
C GLU A 104 -5.46 6.49 17.67
N TRP A 105 -5.37 5.86 16.49
CA TRP A 105 -4.32 6.13 15.48
C TRP A 105 -4.73 7.18 14.45
N ARG A 106 -5.92 7.76 14.58
CA ARG A 106 -6.41 8.81 13.68
C ARG A 106 -5.86 10.16 14.14
N ALA A 107 -4.87 10.67 13.39
CA ALA A 107 -4.30 12.00 13.56
C ALA A 107 -5.33 13.13 13.36
#